data_AF-A0A1A8GMX5-F1
#
_entry.id   AF-A0A1A8GMX5-F1
#
_cell.length_a   1.000
_cell.length_b   1.000
_cell.length_c   1.000
_cell.angle_alpha   90.00
_cell.angle_beta   90.00
_cell.angle_gamma   90.00
#
_symmetry.space_group_name_H-M   'P 1'
#
loop_
_entity.id
_entity.type
_entity.pdbx_description
1 polymer ?
#
loop_
_entity_poly.entity_id
_entity_poly.type
_entity_poly.pdbx_seq_one_letter_code
_entity_poly.pdbx_strand_id
1 'polypeptide(L)'
;LFYPLRPELVESTYLLYQATKNPFYLHVGMDILQSLERNAKVRCGYATLHHVVDKSKEDRMESFFLSETCKYLYLLFDEDNPLHKSDHKYIFTTEGHVVPIDKRFREKQWDDLFPCEDVVLAETDVSNQQPPGNISHCNRFPQERRYALPLKSVYM
;
A
#
# COMPACT_ATOMS: atom_id res chain seq x y z
N LEU A 1 -15.82 22.49 10.37
CA LEU A 1 -14.85 21.54 9.76
C LEU A 1 -13.70 21.28 10.73
N PHE A 2 -13.56 20.03 11.21
CA PHE A 2 -12.61 19.60 12.24
C PHE A 2 -11.41 18.85 11.61
N TYR A 3 -10.18 19.07 12.10
CA TYR A 3 -8.97 18.41 11.58
C TYR A 3 -8.03 17.95 12.70
N PRO A 4 -7.98 16.64 13.01
CA PRO A 4 -7.16 16.07 14.08
C PRO A 4 -5.79 15.58 13.60
N LEU A 5 -5.10 16.37 12.74
CA LEU A 5 -3.71 16.06 12.30
C LEU A 5 -3.55 14.76 11.49
N ARG A 6 -4.61 14.42 10.76
CA ARG A 6 -4.80 13.21 9.94
C ARG A 6 -3.67 12.95 8.92
N PRO A 7 -3.13 11.71 8.82
CA PRO A 7 -1.98 11.37 7.99
C PRO A 7 -2.29 11.01 6.52
N GLU A 8 -3.53 10.67 6.19
CA GLU A 8 -3.90 9.96 4.95
C GLU A 8 -3.46 10.72 3.68
N LEU A 9 -3.48 12.05 3.72
CA LEU A 9 -3.04 12.89 2.60
C LEU A 9 -1.51 12.82 2.39
N VAL A 10 -0.72 12.87 3.46
CA VAL A 10 0.73 12.80 3.33
C VAL A 10 1.20 11.39 3.02
N GLU A 11 0.53 10.36 3.56
CA GLU A 11 0.76 8.96 3.18
C GLU A 11 0.60 8.78 1.68
N SER A 12 -0.54 9.20 1.12
CA SER A 12 -0.82 9.10 -0.31
C SER A 12 0.19 9.89 -1.14
N THR A 13 0.57 11.09 -0.69
CA THR A 13 1.59 11.93 -1.34
C THR A 13 2.96 11.23 -1.38
N TYR A 14 3.37 10.63 -0.26
CA TYR A 14 4.59 9.84 -0.16
C TYR A 14 4.56 8.64 -1.11
N LEU A 15 3.50 7.83 -1.07
CA LEU A 15 3.38 6.64 -1.93
C LEU A 15 3.39 7.02 -3.42
N LEU A 16 2.70 8.10 -3.80
CA LEU A 16 2.69 8.60 -5.18
C LEU A 16 4.05 9.15 -5.60
N TYR A 17 4.75 9.87 -4.72
CA TYR A 17 6.12 10.31 -5.00
C TYR A 17 7.03 9.10 -5.22
N GLN A 18 6.94 8.06 -4.39
CA GLN A 18 7.77 6.88 -4.54
C GLN A 18 7.50 6.11 -5.83
N ALA A 19 6.23 6.02 -6.24
CA ALA A 19 5.85 5.33 -7.46
C ALA A 19 6.22 6.11 -8.73
N THR A 20 6.12 7.44 -8.72
CA THR A 20 6.23 8.28 -9.94
C THR A 20 7.50 9.11 -10.02
N LYS A 21 8.15 9.36 -8.87
CA LYS A 21 9.26 10.32 -8.69
C LYS A 21 8.95 11.71 -9.25
N ASN A 22 7.68 12.08 -9.32
CA ASN A 22 7.26 13.39 -9.81
C ASN A 22 7.49 14.46 -8.72
N PRO A 23 8.29 15.51 -8.98
CA PRO A 23 8.59 16.56 -8.00
C PRO A 23 7.36 17.35 -7.54
N PHE A 24 6.24 17.29 -8.27
CA PHE A 24 4.96 17.86 -7.83
C PHE A 24 4.59 17.43 -6.41
N TYR A 25 4.80 16.16 -6.06
CA TYR A 25 4.44 15.65 -4.73
C TYR A 25 5.35 16.19 -3.61
N LEU A 26 6.58 16.60 -3.92
CA LEU A 26 7.43 17.31 -2.96
C LEU A 26 6.89 18.70 -2.64
N HIS A 27 6.34 19.40 -3.65
CA HIS A 27 5.67 20.68 -3.43
C HIS A 27 4.42 20.52 -2.57
N VAL A 28 3.58 19.50 -2.84
CA VAL A 28 2.42 19.18 -2.00
C VAL A 28 2.84 18.87 -0.57
N GLY A 29 3.89 18.06 -0.37
CA GLY A 29 4.45 17.78 0.95
C GLY A 29 4.92 19.03 1.69
N MET A 30 5.56 19.97 0.98
CA MET A 30 6.01 21.24 1.54
C MET A 30 4.84 22.11 1.97
N ASP A 31 3.77 22.16 1.18
CA ASP A 31 2.56 22.91 1.51
C ASP A 31 1.86 22.33 2.75
N ILE A 32 1.80 21.00 2.87
CA ILE A 32 1.28 20.31 4.07
C ILE A 32 2.12 20.70 5.29
N LEU A 33 3.45 20.59 5.21
CA LEU A 33 4.36 20.93 6.30
C LEU A 33 4.20 22.40 6.74
N GLN A 34 4.20 23.33 5.78
CA GLN A 34 4.00 24.75 6.08
C GLN A 34 2.63 25.03 6.73
N SER A 35 1.57 24.34 6.29
CA SER A 35 0.24 24.48 6.88
C SER A 35 0.20 23.98 8.32
N LEU A 36 0.84 22.84 8.62
CA LEU A 36 0.97 22.30 9.98
C LEU A 36 1.77 23.25 10.87
N GLU A 37 2.92 23.73 10.41
CA GLU A 37 3.77 24.66 11.15
C GLU A 37 3.04 25.98 11.48
N ARG A 38 2.29 26.52 10.53
CA ARG A 38 1.57 27.80 10.72
C ARG A 38 0.33 27.65 11.59
N ASN A 39 -0.45 26.59 11.39
CA ASN A 39 -1.79 26.50 11.95
C ASN A 39 -1.89 25.58 13.17
N ALA A 40 -1.12 24.49 13.22
CA ALA A 40 -1.23 23.45 14.25
C ALA A 40 -0.13 23.51 15.32
N LYS A 41 1.01 24.16 15.04
CA LYS A 41 2.12 24.24 16.00
C LYS A 41 1.74 25.04 17.25
N VAL A 42 2.16 24.54 18.40
CA VAL A 42 2.02 25.16 19.73
C VAL A 42 3.34 25.04 20.50
N ARG A 43 3.42 25.64 21.69
CA ARG A 43 4.67 25.73 22.47
C ARG A 43 5.32 24.37 22.78
N CYS A 44 4.51 23.32 22.99
CA CYS A 44 4.96 21.99 23.40
C CYS A 44 4.77 20.89 22.34
N GLY A 45 4.39 21.25 21.11
CA GLY A 45 4.11 20.24 20.06
C GLY A 45 3.11 20.75 19.02
N TYR A 46 2.15 19.90 18.69
CA TYR A 46 1.08 20.20 17.73
C TYR A 46 -0.29 19.99 18.35
N ALA A 47 -1.25 20.79 17.94
CA ALA A 47 -2.61 20.77 18.43
C ALA A 47 -3.60 20.50 17.30
N THR A 48 -4.63 19.73 17.62
CA THR A 48 -5.79 19.50 16.74
C THR A 48 -6.46 20.82 16.38
N LEU A 49 -6.89 20.97 15.14
CA LEU A 49 -7.69 22.11 14.71
C LEU A 49 -9.17 21.80 14.93
N HIS A 50 -9.77 22.48 15.91
CA HIS A 50 -11.20 22.40 16.16
C HIS A 50 -12.00 22.94 14.96
N HIS A 51 -11.58 24.09 14.41
CA HIS A 51 -12.21 24.67 13.22
C HIS A 51 -11.17 25.15 12.22
N VAL A 52 -11.10 24.53 11.04
CA VAL A 52 -10.09 24.88 10.02
C VAL A 52 -10.29 26.25 9.36
N VAL A 53 -11.48 26.85 9.45
CA VAL A 53 -11.71 28.21 8.92
C VAL A 53 -11.14 29.24 9.88
N ASP A 54 -11.54 29.15 11.15
CA ASP A 54 -11.16 30.14 12.18
C ASP A 54 -9.81 29.84 12.83
N LYS A 55 -9.20 28.70 12.50
CA LYS A 55 -7.93 28.19 13.03
C LYS A 55 -7.94 28.02 14.55
N SER A 56 -9.12 27.80 15.13
CA SER A 56 -9.25 27.45 16.55
C SER A 56 -8.64 26.08 16.82
N LYS A 57 -7.91 25.98 17.93
CA LYS A 57 -7.15 24.80 18.33
C LYS A 57 -7.82 24.14 19.54
N GLU A 58 -7.73 22.83 19.60
CA GLU A 58 -8.05 22.01 20.77
C GLU A 58 -6.75 21.50 21.37
N ASP A 59 -6.62 21.49 22.70
CA ASP A 59 -5.42 21.03 23.41
C ASP A 59 -5.29 19.51 23.40
N ARG A 60 -5.13 18.95 22.20
CA ARG A 60 -5.08 17.51 21.95
C ARG A 60 -4.17 17.21 20.77
N MET A 61 -3.17 16.37 21.00
CA MET A 61 -2.30 15.81 19.97
C MET A 61 -2.55 14.32 19.89
N GLU A 62 -2.99 13.84 18.73
CA GLU A 62 -3.18 12.41 18.52
C GLU A 62 -1.83 11.71 18.32
N SER A 63 -1.68 10.49 18.82
CA SER A 63 -0.42 9.73 18.74
C SER A 63 0.00 9.45 17.30
N PHE A 64 -0.98 9.21 16.42
CA PHE A 64 -0.74 8.94 15.01
C PHE A 64 -0.06 10.10 14.27
N PHE A 65 -0.14 11.33 14.79
CA PHE A 65 0.57 12.45 14.19
C PHE A 65 2.09 12.20 14.16
N LEU A 66 2.64 11.64 15.24
CA LEU A 66 4.05 11.33 15.34
C LEU A 66 4.42 10.04 14.60
N SER A 67 3.59 9.00 14.70
CA SER A 67 3.89 7.73 14.04
C SER A 67 3.65 7.76 12.54
N GLU A 68 2.76 8.61 12.04
CA GLU A 68 2.36 8.60 10.62
C GLU A 68 2.69 9.92 9.94
N THR A 69 2.04 11.02 10.32
CA THR A 69 2.16 12.31 9.61
C THR A 69 3.62 12.79 9.56
N CYS A 70 4.30 12.83 10.71
CA CYS A 70 5.71 13.20 10.79
C CYS A 70 6.61 12.21 10.05
N LYS A 71 6.31 10.91 10.12
CA LYS A 71 7.10 9.86 9.48
C LYS A 71 7.03 9.97 7.96
N TYR A 72 5.84 10.11 7.39
CA TYR A 72 5.69 10.23 5.94
C TYR A 72 6.25 11.54 5.41
N LEU A 73 6.12 12.66 6.14
CA LEU A 73 6.81 13.90 5.78
C LEU A 73 8.33 13.73 5.80
N TYR A 74 8.88 13.07 6.82
CA TYR A 74 10.32 12.80 6.90
C TYR A 74 10.79 11.93 5.73
N LEU A 75 10.11 10.82 5.47
CA LEU A 75 10.45 9.91 4.37
C LEU A 75 10.28 10.56 2.99
N LEU A 76 9.31 11.47 2.83
CA LEU A 76 9.12 12.16 1.55
C LEU A 76 10.34 12.99 1.14
N PHE A 77 11.03 13.63 2.10
CA PHE A 77 12.19 14.47 1.82
C PHE A 77 13.54 13.77 1.99
N ASP A 78 13.58 12.60 2.63
CA ASP A 78 14.78 11.77 2.78
C ASP A 78 14.94 10.82 1.59
N GLU A 79 15.30 11.33 0.42
CA GLU A 79 15.33 10.55 -0.83
C GLU A 79 16.22 9.30 -0.75
N ASP A 80 17.33 9.40 -0.02
CA ASP A 80 18.33 8.35 0.11
C ASP A 80 18.02 7.29 1.16
N ASN A 81 16.88 7.41 1.84
CA ASN A 81 16.49 6.51 2.92
C ASN A 81 16.53 5.03 2.51
N PRO A 82 17.12 4.13 3.33
CA PRO A 82 17.19 2.70 3.03
C PRO A 82 15.83 2.04 2.78
N LEU A 83 14.75 2.57 3.37
CA LEU A 83 13.40 2.05 3.16
C LEU A 83 12.98 2.16 1.68
N HIS A 84 13.47 3.16 0.96
CA HIS A 84 13.13 3.42 -0.44
C HIS A 84 13.79 2.44 -1.40
N LYS A 85 14.98 1.94 -1.02
CA LYS A 85 15.85 1.08 -1.83
C LYS A 85 15.64 -0.41 -1.55
N SER A 86 14.66 -0.76 -0.71
CA SER A 86 14.59 -2.04 -0.02
C SER A 86 13.93 -3.20 -0.78
N ASP A 87 13.70 -3.12 -2.10
CA ASP A 87 13.05 -4.18 -2.92
C ASP A 87 11.83 -4.85 -2.22
N HIS A 88 10.96 -4.01 -1.67
CA HIS A 88 9.75 -4.38 -0.91
C HIS A 88 9.99 -5.13 0.41
N LYS A 89 11.22 -5.15 0.94
CA LYS A 89 11.59 -5.89 2.16
C LYS A 89 10.79 -5.43 3.38
N TYR A 90 10.23 -4.22 3.33
CA TYR A 90 9.41 -3.66 4.38
C TYR A 90 7.98 -3.39 3.89
N ILE A 91 7.01 -3.60 4.78
CA ILE A 91 5.61 -3.21 4.62
C ILE A 91 5.27 -2.22 5.73
N PHE A 92 4.49 -1.20 5.39
CA PHE A 92 3.90 -0.28 6.36
C PHE A 92 2.55 -0.84 6.82
N THR A 93 2.30 -0.85 8.12
CA THR A 93 0.95 -1.06 8.64
C THR A 93 0.10 0.20 8.41
N THR A 94 -1.22 0.09 8.63
CA THR A 94 -2.15 1.24 8.57
C THR A 94 -1.89 2.32 9.63
N GLU A 95 -0.99 2.08 10.59
CA GLU A 95 -0.56 3.03 11.61
C GLU A 95 0.91 3.48 11.34
N GLY A 96 1.38 3.28 10.11
CA GLY A 96 2.71 3.64 9.62
C GLY A 96 3.86 2.80 10.19
N HIS A 97 3.63 1.72 10.94
CA HIS A 97 4.71 0.90 11.49
C HIS A 97 5.41 0.09 10.40
N VAL A 98 6.75 0.09 10.42
CA VAL A 98 7.56 -0.61 9.43
C VAL A 98 7.78 -2.05 9.88
N VAL A 99 7.32 -3.01 9.10
CA VAL A 99 7.45 -4.45 9.37
C VAL A 99 8.31 -5.10 8.29
N PRO A 100 9.42 -5.76 8.64
CA PRO A 100 10.21 -6.51 7.67
C PRO A 100 9.48 -7.80 7.25
N ILE A 101 9.54 -8.12 5.97
CA ILE A 101 8.99 -9.35 5.39
C ILE A 101 10.14 -10.27 4.99
N ASP A 102 10.15 -11.48 5.57
CA ASP A 102 11.05 -12.56 5.17
C ASP A 102 10.70 -13.03 3.75
N LYS A 103 11.71 -13.43 2.97
CA LYS A 103 11.54 -13.97 1.62
C LYS A 103 10.61 -15.18 1.59
N ARG A 104 10.59 -15.98 2.67
CA ARG A 104 9.71 -17.16 2.80
C ARG A 104 8.23 -16.82 2.62
N PHE A 105 7.80 -15.62 3.02
CA PHE A 105 6.40 -15.18 2.86
C PHE A 105 6.06 -14.73 1.44
N ARG A 106 7.06 -14.60 0.55
CA ARG A 106 6.87 -14.29 -0.87
C ARG A 106 6.89 -15.51 -1.77
N GLU A 107 7.41 -16.63 -1.26
CA GLU A 107 7.42 -17.89 -1.98
C GLU A 107 6.02 -18.51 -1.96
N LYS A 108 5.57 -18.98 -3.13
CA LYS A 108 4.26 -19.62 -3.28
C LYS A 108 4.33 -21.05 -2.75
N GLN A 109 4.23 -21.20 -1.44
CA GLN A 109 4.29 -22.51 -0.79
C GLN A 109 3.16 -23.47 -1.24
N TRP A 110 2.08 -22.93 -1.82
CA TRP A 110 0.96 -23.68 -2.39
C TRP A 110 1.20 -24.22 -3.80
N ASP A 111 2.24 -23.79 -4.53
CA ASP A 111 2.59 -24.38 -5.83
C ASP A 111 3.11 -25.82 -5.64
N ASP A 112 3.78 -26.09 -4.51
CA ASP A 112 4.28 -27.43 -4.16
C ASP A 112 3.19 -28.36 -3.58
N LEU A 113 2.14 -27.78 -2.98
CA LEU A 113 1.05 -28.54 -2.35
C LEU A 113 -0.06 -28.94 -3.35
N PHE A 114 -0.18 -28.22 -4.47
CA PHE A 114 -1.13 -28.52 -5.54
C PHE A 114 -0.45 -28.37 -6.89
N PRO A 115 0.33 -29.37 -7.34
CA PRO A 115 0.90 -29.37 -8.68
C PRO A 115 -0.24 -29.30 -9.69
N CYS A 116 -0.44 -28.14 -10.30
CA CYS A 116 -1.29 -28.04 -11.48
C CYS A 116 -0.42 -28.42 -12.67
N GLU A 117 -0.59 -29.64 -13.19
CA GLU A 117 0.00 -29.99 -14.48
C GLU A 117 -0.57 -29.03 -15.54
N ASP A 118 0.31 -28.25 -16.17
CA ASP A 118 -0.02 -27.52 -17.39
C ASP A 118 -0.26 -28.56 -18.48
N VAL A 119 -1.53 -28.93 -18.68
CA VAL A 119 -1.94 -29.68 -19.87
C VAL A 119 -1.74 -28.75 -21.07
N VAL A 120 -0.56 -28.83 -21.67
CA VAL A 120 -0.29 -28.29 -23.00
C VAL A 120 -1.16 -29.10 -23.95
N LEU A 121 -2.23 -28.49 -24.45
CA LEU A 121 -3.01 -29.05 -25.55
C LEU A 121 -2.15 -29.00 -26.81
N ALA A 122 -1.26 -29.96 -26.97
CA ALA A 122 -0.79 -30.37 -28.28
C ALA A 122 -1.89 -31.25 -28.87
N GLU A 123 -2.54 -30.75 -29.93
CA GLU A 123 -3.43 -31.57 -30.74
C GLU A 123 -2.63 -32.74 -31.32
N THR A 124 -2.92 -33.97 -30.88
CA THR A 124 -2.55 -35.16 -31.63
C THR A 124 -3.51 -36.30 -31.35
N ASP A 125 -3.89 -36.96 -32.43
CA ASP A 125 -4.97 -37.93 -32.57
C ASP A 125 -4.91 -39.17 -31.66
N VAL A 126 -6.10 -39.55 -31.19
CA VAL A 126 -6.67 -40.90 -30.96
C VAL A 126 -5.69 -42.07 -30.67
N SER A 127 -5.75 -42.63 -29.45
CA SER A 127 -6.13 -44.04 -29.18
C SER A 127 -5.85 -44.45 -27.73
N ASN A 128 -6.89 -44.97 -27.07
CA ASN A 128 -6.92 -45.92 -25.94
C ASN A 128 -5.70 -45.99 -25.00
N GLN A 129 -5.87 -45.45 -23.79
CA GLN A 129 -5.44 -46.06 -22.52
C GLN A 129 -6.07 -45.28 -21.34
N GLN A 130 -6.78 -45.98 -20.44
CA GLN A 130 -7.18 -45.44 -19.15
C GLN A 130 -5.98 -45.38 -18.20
N PRO A 131 -5.75 -44.25 -17.50
CA PRO A 131 -4.99 -44.24 -16.26
C PRO A 131 -5.87 -43.87 -15.05
N PRO A 132 -5.38 -44.15 -13.83
CA PRO A 132 -6.21 -44.48 -12.67
C PRO A 132 -6.59 -43.27 -11.82
N GLY A 133 -7.73 -43.39 -11.15
CA GLY A 133 -7.90 -43.02 -9.74
C GLY A 133 -7.86 -41.53 -9.36
N ASN A 134 -9.05 -40.98 -9.09
CA ASN A 134 -9.31 -39.84 -8.20
C ASN A 134 -8.40 -38.62 -8.37
N ILE A 135 -8.57 -37.94 -9.49
CA ILE A 135 -8.14 -36.54 -9.63
C ILE A 135 -9.18 -35.71 -8.87
N SER A 136 -8.78 -35.14 -7.73
CA SER A 136 -9.52 -34.05 -7.09
C SER A 136 -9.90 -33.04 -8.17
N HIS A 137 -11.21 -32.86 -8.40
CA HIS A 137 -11.80 -31.92 -9.36
C HIS A 137 -11.40 -30.47 -9.00
N CYS A 138 -10.15 -30.10 -9.24
CA CYS A 138 -9.71 -28.72 -9.24
C CYS A 138 -10.17 -28.11 -10.56
N ASN A 139 -11.45 -27.73 -10.61
CA ASN A 139 -11.93 -26.91 -11.71
C ASN A 139 -11.12 -25.60 -11.69
N ARG A 140 -10.28 -25.41 -12.72
CA ARG A 140 -9.50 -24.17 -12.89
C ARG A 140 -10.48 -23.00 -12.90
N PHE A 141 -10.36 -22.10 -11.92
CA PHE A 141 -11.16 -20.88 -11.95
C PHE A 141 -10.87 -20.17 -13.28
N PRO A 142 -11.90 -19.77 -14.05
CA PRO A 142 -11.72 -19.04 -15.29
C PRO A 142 -10.81 -17.83 -15.03
N GLN A 143 -9.83 -17.61 -15.91
CA GLN A 143 -8.79 -16.60 -15.72
C GLN A 143 -9.36 -15.19 -15.48
N GLU A 144 -10.56 -14.95 -16.01
CA GLU A 144 -11.41 -13.76 -15.84
C GLU A 144 -11.82 -13.48 -14.39
N ARG A 145 -11.96 -14.52 -13.56
CA ARG A 145 -12.37 -14.44 -12.15
C ARG A 145 -11.20 -14.62 -11.17
N ARG A 146 -9.99 -14.85 -11.70
CA ARG A 146 -8.78 -15.09 -10.89
C ARG A 146 -8.30 -13.82 -10.18
N TYR A 147 -8.73 -12.65 -10.63
CA TYR A 147 -8.47 -11.36 -10.01
C TYR A 147 -9.80 -10.74 -9.55
N ALA A 148 -9.88 -10.31 -8.29
CA ALA A 148 -11.07 -9.69 -7.70
C ALA A 148 -11.40 -8.30 -8.27
N LEU A 149 -10.64 -7.83 -9.27
CA LEU A 149 -10.87 -6.60 -9.99
C LEU A 149 -10.89 -6.93 -11.50
N PRO A 150 -12.01 -6.69 -12.20
CA PRO A 150 -12.07 -6.91 -13.64
C PRO A 150 -11.05 -6.01 -14.35
N LEU A 151 -10.10 -6.63 -15.06
CA LEU A 151 -9.10 -5.92 -15.89
C LEU A 151 -9.70 -5.17 -17.09
N LYS A 152 -11.01 -5.27 -17.30
CA LYS A 152 -11.77 -4.48 -18.28
C LYS A 152 -12.79 -3.61 -17.53
N SER A 153 -12.68 -2.29 -17.69
CA SER A 153 -13.72 -1.38 -17.22
C SER A 153 -14.99 -1.61 -18.03
N VAL A 154 -16.07 -2.04 -17.39
CA VAL A 154 -17.41 -2.15 -18.02
C VAL A 154 -18.15 -0.80 -17.99
N TYR A 155 -17.42 0.30 -17.77
CA TYR A 155 -17.92 1.66 -17.89
C TYR A 155 -17.19 2.37 -19.03
N MET A 156 -17.66 2.12 -20.26
CA MET A 156 -17.67 3.02 -21.41
C MET A 156 -18.83 2.60 -22.31
#